data_AF-F9N6N7-F1
#
_entry.id   AF-F9N6N7-F1
#
_cell.length_a   1.000
_cell.length_b   1.000
_cell.length_c   1.000
_cell.angle_alpha   90.00
_cell.angle_beta   90.00
_cell.angle_gamma   90.00
#
_symmetry.space_group_name_H-M   'P 1'
#
loop_
_entity.id
_entity.type
_entity.pdbx_description
1 polymer ?
#
loop_
_entity_poly.entity_id
_entity_poly.type
_entity_poly.pdbx_seq_one_letter_code
_entity_poly.pdbx_strand_id
1 'polypeptide(L)'
;MKKAILTAALLVTVGSSFAMSDELYSQKNLANVTGVAVGYELVAPMQETVVAVEDLGKVLERAHEVRQGLVKRQVAGERLTDRQDRFIKHDVNQDFLTVLDRNLTNRVEFFKRAHNWNGDNKYEHSGNYETFLNKHNEKATEAVNGYSNSYGWNVLRSVRQDALSNVKAVLDQQGETVRGEDIAKAILAAASNNAETVNNEELRYYINELVWYTAKQTVKETNKQLSHVLK
;
A
#
# COMPACT_ATOMS: atom_id res chain seq x y z
N MET A 1 0.61 35.44 48.45
CA MET A 1 -0.63 35.16 47.69
C MET A 1 -0.61 35.93 46.38
N LYS A 2 -0.59 35.23 45.25
CA LYS A 2 -1.17 35.60 43.95
C LYS A 2 -0.87 34.44 42.98
N LYS A 3 -1.89 33.64 42.70
CA LYS A 3 -1.87 32.54 41.73
C LYS A 3 -1.98 33.16 40.34
N ALA A 4 -1.09 32.81 39.42
CA ALA A 4 -1.28 33.04 38.00
C ALA A 4 -1.48 31.67 37.35
N ILE A 5 -2.71 31.43 36.88
CA ILE A 5 -3.08 30.29 36.05
C ILE A 5 -2.72 30.69 34.63
N LEU A 6 -1.75 30.01 34.02
CA LEU A 6 -1.50 30.09 32.58
C LEU A 6 -1.96 28.78 31.95
N THR A 7 -3.13 28.84 31.34
CA THR A 7 -3.66 27.78 30.46
C THR A 7 -2.97 27.93 29.11
N ALA A 8 -2.09 27.00 28.74
CA ALA A 8 -1.53 26.92 27.40
C ALA A 8 -2.36 25.92 26.58
N ALA A 9 -3.21 26.44 25.71
CA ALA A 9 -3.81 25.67 24.62
C ALA A 9 -2.74 25.52 23.53
N LEU A 10 -2.21 24.30 23.34
CA LEU A 10 -1.33 24.00 22.22
C LEU A 10 -2.19 23.65 20.99
N LEU A 11 -2.58 24.67 20.24
CA LEU A 11 -3.01 24.52 18.85
C LEU A 11 -1.74 24.64 18.00
N VAL A 12 -1.14 23.50 17.64
CA VAL A 12 -0.11 23.48 16.60
C VAL A 12 -0.81 23.20 15.28
N THR A 13 -0.93 24.26 14.49
CA THR A 13 -1.29 24.25 13.07
C THR A 13 -0.33 23.36 12.30
N VAL A 14 -0.84 22.29 11.67
CA VAL A 14 -0.13 21.55 10.64
C VAL A 14 -0.30 22.32 9.34
N GLY A 15 0.78 22.95 8.88
CA GLY A 15 0.82 23.66 7.61
C GLY A 15 2.27 23.83 7.16
N SER A 16 2.77 22.82 6.45
CA SER A 16 4.02 22.92 5.69
C SER A 16 3.83 22.18 4.37
N SER A 17 3.56 22.93 3.32
CA SER A 17 3.61 22.48 1.94
C SER A 17 5.09 22.35 1.54
N PHE A 18 5.59 21.13 1.35
CA PHE A 18 6.93 20.92 0.80
C PHE A 18 6.82 20.40 -0.64
N ALA A 19 6.59 21.31 -1.59
CA ALA A 19 6.92 21.07 -2.99
C ALA A 19 8.41 21.43 -3.18
N MET A 20 9.32 20.48 -2.91
CA MET A 20 10.69 20.57 -3.41
C MET A 20 10.75 19.95 -4.80
N SER A 21 11.23 20.72 -5.78
CA SER A 21 11.64 20.25 -7.11
C SER A 21 12.76 19.21 -6.97
N ASP A 22 12.60 18.04 -7.59
CA ASP A 22 13.56 16.94 -7.49
C ASP A 22 14.62 17.05 -8.62
N GLU A 23 15.89 17.25 -8.24
CA GLU A 23 17.04 17.33 -9.15
C GLU A 23 17.22 16.09 -10.05
N LEU A 24 16.61 14.95 -9.70
CA LEU A 24 16.58 13.73 -10.53
C LEU A 24 15.87 13.91 -11.88
N TYR A 25 15.02 14.94 -12.05
CA TYR A 25 14.45 15.26 -13.36
C TYR A 25 15.51 15.70 -14.39
N SER A 26 16.65 16.23 -13.93
CA SER A 26 17.77 16.58 -14.82
C SER A 26 18.59 15.36 -15.25
N GLN A 27 18.51 14.24 -14.51
CA GLN A 27 19.29 13.03 -14.76
C GLN A 27 18.41 11.92 -15.34
N LYS A 28 17.96 12.12 -16.58
CA LYS A 28 17.41 11.04 -17.42
C LYS A 28 18.51 10.02 -17.74
N ASN A 29 18.79 9.06 -16.85
CA ASN A 29 19.35 7.74 -17.15
C ASN A 29 19.48 6.93 -15.86
N LEU A 30 18.89 5.73 -15.81
CA LEU A 30 19.02 4.75 -14.70
C LEU A 30 20.48 4.35 -14.39
N ALA A 31 21.42 4.64 -15.29
CA ALA A 31 22.85 4.40 -15.09
C ALA A 31 23.55 5.43 -14.18
N ASN A 32 22.88 6.53 -13.79
CA ASN A 32 23.49 7.64 -13.06
C ASN A 32 23.07 7.74 -11.57
N VAL A 33 22.20 6.84 -11.08
CA VAL A 33 21.86 6.78 -9.65
C VAL A 33 23.04 6.13 -8.90
N THR A 34 23.85 6.93 -8.21
CA THR A 34 25.14 6.49 -7.61
C THR A 34 25.26 6.73 -6.10
N GLY A 35 24.19 7.10 -5.40
CA GLY A 35 24.26 7.31 -3.95
C GLY A 35 22.91 7.26 -3.23
N VAL A 36 22.95 6.84 -1.96
CA VAL A 36 21.84 6.88 -1.00
C VAL A 36 21.50 8.34 -0.69
N ALA A 37 20.20 8.69 -0.71
CA ALA A 37 19.72 10.03 -0.36
C ALA A 37 20.07 10.37 1.09
N VAL A 38 20.60 11.56 1.38
CA VAL A 38 20.95 12.00 2.76
C VAL A 38 20.07 13.18 3.18
N GLY A 39 19.23 13.01 4.20
CA GLY A 39 18.45 14.08 4.82
C GLY A 39 17.26 13.53 5.62
N TYR A 40 17.15 13.90 6.92
CA TYR A 40 16.15 13.49 7.93
C TYR A 40 15.15 12.41 7.45
N GLU A 41 15.65 11.19 7.30
CA GLU A 41 14.98 10.16 6.51
C GLU A 41 13.77 9.59 7.28
N LEU A 42 12.56 9.96 6.85
CA LEU A 42 11.40 9.10 7.07
C LEU A 42 11.72 7.73 6.48
N VAL A 43 11.95 6.74 7.35
CA VAL A 43 12.20 5.36 6.97
C VAL A 43 10.89 4.77 6.46
N ALA A 44 10.95 4.16 5.28
CA ALA A 44 9.90 3.27 4.80
C ALA A 44 10.49 1.87 4.71
N PRO A 45 9.96 0.89 5.46
CA PRO A 45 8.76 0.96 6.31
C PRO A 45 8.99 1.56 7.72
N MET A 46 8.00 2.31 8.23
CA MET A 46 7.87 2.74 9.63
C MET A 46 7.41 1.58 10.51
N GLN A 47 7.66 1.67 11.82
CA GLN A 47 7.33 0.59 12.78
C GLN A 47 5.84 0.24 12.77
N GLU A 48 4.96 1.23 12.67
CA GLU A 48 3.51 1.03 12.60
C GLU A 48 3.11 0.28 11.33
N THR A 49 3.80 0.54 10.21
CA THR A 49 3.63 -0.17 8.94
C THR A 49 4.06 -1.62 9.08
N VAL A 50 5.21 -1.88 9.72
CA VAL A 50 5.71 -3.24 10.00
C VAL A 50 4.66 -4.03 10.79
N VAL A 51 4.18 -3.49 11.91
CA VAL A 51 3.17 -4.16 12.76
C VAL A 51 1.88 -4.44 11.99
N ALA A 52 1.40 -3.50 11.17
CA ALA A 52 0.19 -3.71 10.37
C ALA A 52 0.35 -4.83 9.35
N VAL A 53 1.54 -4.95 8.74
CA VAL A 53 1.85 -5.99 7.75
C VAL A 53 2.08 -7.35 8.40
N GLU A 54 2.67 -7.41 9.60
CA GLU A 54 2.75 -8.65 10.38
C GLU A 54 1.36 -9.17 10.75
N ASP A 55 0.46 -8.29 11.17
CA ASP A 55 -0.94 -8.65 11.47
C ASP A 55 -1.68 -9.17 10.23
N LEU A 56 -1.37 -8.63 9.05
CA LEU A 56 -1.85 -9.14 7.78
C LEU A 56 -1.38 -10.59 7.54
N GLY A 57 -0.09 -10.87 7.76
CA GLY A 57 0.48 -12.21 7.66
C GLY A 57 -0.23 -13.21 8.58
N LYS A 58 -0.42 -12.85 9.86
CA LYS A 58 -1.12 -13.70 10.85
C LYS A 58 -2.56 -14.02 10.44
N VAL A 59 -3.25 -13.06 9.79
CA VAL A 59 -4.63 -13.26 9.35
C VAL A 59 -4.71 -14.24 8.17
N LEU A 60 -3.70 -14.26 7.28
CA LEU A 60 -3.61 -15.28 6.24
C LEU A 60 -3.38 -16.67 6.82
N GLU A 61 -2.43 -16.82 7.76
CA GLU A 61 -2.18 -18.09 8.46
C GLU A 61 -3.45 -18.61 9.11
N ARG A 62 -4.16 -17.75 9.84
CA ARG A 62 -5.45 -18.09 10.44
C ARG A 62 -6.48 -18.55 9.41
N ALA A 63 -6.52 -17.94 8.22
CA ALA A 63 -7.42 -18.37 7.15
C ALA A 63 -7.10 -19.79 6.66
N HIS A 64 -5.82 -20.12 6.52
CA HIS A 64 -5.38 -21.49 6.22
C HIS A 64 -5.76 -22.48 7.33
N GLU A 65 -5.51 -22.14 8.59
CA GLU A 65 -5.85 -22.98 9.74
C GLU A 65 -7.35 -23.28 9.80
N VAL A 66 -8.19 -22.26 9.61
CA VAL A 66 -9.65 -22.42 9.56
C VAL A 66 -10.04 -23.35 8.43
N ARG A 67 -9.45 -23.20 7.24
CA ARG A 67 -9.76 -24.06 6.09
C ARG A 67 -9.36 -25.51 6.36
N GLN A 68 -8.15 -25.74 6.84
CA GLN A 68 -7.65 -27.07 7.19
C GLN A 68 -8.52 -27.73 8.27
N GLY A 69 -8.94 -26.97 9.28
CA GLY A 69 -9.88 -27.44 10.30
C GLY A 69 -11.23 -27.86 9.72
N LEU A 70 -11.80 -27.07 8.82
CA LEU A 70 -13.07 -27.39 8.15
C LEU A 70 -12.96 -28.61 7.23
N VAL A 71 -11.85 -28.76 6.49
CA VAL A 71 -11.58 -29.96 5.67
C VAL A 71 -11.51 -31.21 6.55
N LYS A 72 -10.80 -31.16 7.69
CA LYS A 72 -10.74 -32.30 8.63
C LYS A 72 -12.12 -32.70 9.14
N ARG A 73 -12.97 -31.72 9.49
CA ARG A 73 -14.35 -31.97 9.93
C ARG A 73 -15.22 -32.58 8.84
N GLN A 74 -15.10 -32.10 7.60
CA GLN A 74 -15.81 -32.67 6.45
C GLN A 74 -15.39 -34.13 6.20
N VAL A 75 -14.08 -34.42 6.25
CA VAL A 75 -13.55 -35.79 6.10
C VAL A 75 -14.04 -36.71 7.24
N ALA A 76 -14.20 -36.18 8.45
CA ALA A 76 -14.79 -36.90 9.58
C ALA A 76 -16.32 -37.12 9.45
N GLY A 77 -16.95 -36.65 8.37
CA GLY A 77 -18.38 -36.82 8.11
C GLY A 77 -19.27 -35.79 8.81
N GLU A 78 -18.70 -34.72 9.39
CA GLU A 78 -19.51 -33.65 9.97
C GLU A 78 -20.26 -32.87 8.89
N ARG A 79 -21.52 -32.53 9.18
CA ARG A 79 -22.32 -31.67 8.30
C ARG A 79 -21.88 -30.21 8.46
N LEU A 80 -21.13 -29.71 7.49
CA LEU A 80 -20.76 -28.29 7.40
C LEU A 80 -21.96 -27.42 6.99
N THR A 81 -21.92 -26.14 7.37
CA THR A 81 -22.87 -25.14 6.84
C THR A 81 -22.52 -24.78 5.40
N ASP A 82 -23.48 -24.26 4.62
CA ASP A 82 -23.23 -23.82 3.24
C ASP A 82 -22.10 -22.78 3.13
N ARG A 83 -21.89 -21.96 4.18
CA ARG A 83 -20.79 -20.98 4.21
C ARG A 83 -19.44 -21.66 4.39
N GLN A 84 -19.37 -22.66 5.28
CA GLN A 84 -18.17 -23.45 5.52
C GLN A 84 -17.81 -24.27 4.28
N ASP A 85 -18.80 -24.90 3.65
CA ASP A 85 -18.63 -25.67 2.41
C ASP A 85 -18.17 -24.80 1.24
N ARG A 86 -18.68 -23.57 1.10
CA ARG A 86 -18.13 -22.63 0.12
C ARG A 86 -16.70 -22.25 0.46
N PHE A 87 -16.41 -21.90 1.70
CA PHE A 87 -15.08 -21.45 2.12
C PHE A 87 -13.97 -22.48 1.82
N ILE A 88 -14.22 -23.77 2.07
CA ILE A 88 -13.25 -24.83 1.74
C ILE A 88 -13.00 -25.01 0.24
N LYS A 89 -13.97 -24.64 -0.61
CA LYS A 89 -13.85 -24.71 -2.08
C LYS A 89 -13.09 -23.53 -2.68
N HIS A 90 -12.91 -22.45 -1.91
CA HIS A 90 -12.13 -21.30 -2.33
C HIS A 90 -10.62 -21.55 -2.16
N ASP A 91 -9.85 -20.94 -3.06
CA ASP A 91 -8.41 -20.82 -2.94
C ASP A 91 -8.09 -19.61 -2.05
N VAL A 92 -7.67 -19.88 -0.81
CA VAL A 92 -7.34 -18.85 0.19
C VAL A 92 -6.22 -17.93 -0.30
N ASN A 93 -5.24 -18.46 -1.05
CA ASN A 93 -4.13 -17.68 -1.58
C ASN A 93 -4.62 -16.71 -2.67
N GLN A 94 -5.44 -17.21 -3.58
CA GLN A 94 -6.01 -16.39 -4.64
C GLN A 94 -6.98 -15.33 -4.10
N ASP A 95 -7.81 -15.69 -3.12
CA ASP A 95 -8.73 -14.74 -2.46
C ASP A 95 -7.95 -13.65 -1.74
N PHE A 96 -6.89 -14.01 -1.01
CA PHE A 96 -5.99 -13.08 -0.34
C PHE A 96 -5.33 -12.12 -1.33
N LEU A 97 -4.74 -12.63 -2.41
CA LEU A 97 -4.14 -11.80 -3.47
C LEU A 97 -5.14 -10.84 -4.09
N THR A 98 -6.37 -11.31 -4.34
CA THR A 98 -7.43 -10.49 -4.93
C THR A 98 -7.80 -9.32 -4.02
N VAL A 99 -7.93 -9.56 -2.71
CA VAL A 99 -8.22 -8.51 -1.73
C VAL A 99 -7.05 -7.54 -1.58
N LEU A 100 -5.82 -8.07 -1.49
CA LEU A 100 -4.59 -7.28 -1.41
C LEU A 100 -4.44 -6.36 -2.62
N ASP A 101 -4.59 -6.89 -3.84
CA ASP A 101 -4.52 -6.14 -5.09
C ASP A 101 -5.56 -5.02 -5.13
N ARG A 102 -6.83 -5.35 -4.83
CA ARG A 102 -7.89 -4.34 -4.78
C ARG A 102 -7.53 -3.21 -3.81
N ASN A 103 -7.07 -3.54 -2.60
CA ASN A 103 -6.80 -2.55 -1.57
C ASN A 103 -5.58 -1.69 -1.89
N LEU A 104 -4.50 -2.28 -2.45
CA LEU A 104 -3.38 -1.52 -3.01
C LEU A 104 -3.86 -0.59 -4.12
N THR A 105 -4.51 -1.14 -5.14
CA THR A 105 -5.01 -0.37 -6.31
C THR A 105 -5.85 0.82 -5.86
N ASN A 106 -6.82 0.58 -4.98
CA ASN A 106 -7.71 1.63 -4.47
C ASN A 106 -6.94 2.73 -3.73
N ARG A 107 -5.90 2.38 -2.97
CA ARG A 107 -5.10 3.36 -2.21
C ARG A 107 -4.16 4.15 -3.11
N VAL A 108 -3.53 3.51 -4.10
CA VAL A 108 -2.72 4.22 -5.10
C VAL A 108 -3.62 5.18 -5.92
N GLU A 109 -4.80 4.75 -6.34
CA GLU A 109 -5.79 5.59 -7.05
C GLU A 109 -6.36 6.72 -6.17
N PHE A 110 -6.50 6.48 -4.86
CA PHE A 110 -6.84 7.55 -3.90
C PHE A 110 -5.76 8.64 -3.91
N PHE A 111 -4.49 8.27 -3.80
CA PHE A 111 -3.38 9.23 -3.82
C PHE A 111 -3.31 9.99 -5.14
N LYS A 112 -3.50 9.29 -6.25
CA LYS A 112 -3.55 9.87 -7.59
C LYS A 112 -4.58 11.00 -7.67
N ARG A 113 -5.81 10.76 -7.22
CA ARG A 113 -6.88 11.77 -7.21
C ARG A 113 -6.62 12.89 -6.19
N ALA A 114 -6.21 12.54 -4.98
CA ALA A 114 -6.01 13.51 -3.89
C ALA A 114 -4.90 14.52 -4.20
N HIS A 115 -3.84 14.10 -4.90
CA HIS A 115 -2.71 14.95 -5.28
C HIS A 115 -2.85 15.54 -6.68
N ASN A 116 -4.00 15.31 -7.34
CA ASN A 116 -4.20 15.65 -8.75
C ASN A 116 -3.08 15.14 -9.67
N TRP A 117 -2.49 13.99 -9.34
CA TRP A 117 -1.45 13.39 -10.16
C TRP A 117 -2.06 12.97 -11.49
N ASN A 118 -1.49 13.49 -12.57
CA ASN A 118 -1.98 13.36 -13.94
C ASN A 118 -3.29 14.13 -14.25
N GLY A 119 -3.61 15.20 -13.51
CA GLY A 119 -4.76 16.06 -13.84
C GLY A 119 -6.14 15.39 -13.70
N ASP A 120 -6.23 14.27 -12.97
CA ASP A 120 -7.45 13.48 -12.85
C ASP A 120 -8.49 14.07 -11.88
N ASN A 121 -8.15 15.14 -11.16
CA ASN A 121 -9.11 15.84 -10.30
C ASN A 121 -9.93 16.82 -11.13
N LYS A 122 -11.20 16.48 -11.39
CA LYS A 122 -12.16 17.31 -12.12
C LYS A 122 -12.46 18.67 -11.47
N TYR A 123 -12.05 18.88 -10.21
CA TYR A 123 -12.32 20.08 -9.43
C TYR A 123 -11.07 20.91 -9.13
N GLU A 124 -9.86 20.42 -9.43
CA GLU A 124 -8.59 21.07 -9.13
C GLU A 124 -7.74 21.13 -10.40
N HIS A 125 -7.39 22.35 -10.84
CA HIS A 125 -6.66 22.57 -12.11
C HIS A 125 -5.19 22.96 -11.89
N SER A 126 -4.74 22.97 -10.64
CA SER A 126 -3.34 23.22 -10.28
C SER A 126 -2.65 21.89 -9.92
N GLY A 127 -1.44 21.66 -10.44
CA GLY A 127 -0.63 20.47 -10.16
C GLY A 127 0.48 20.80 -9.16
N ASN A 128 0.61 20.03 -8.07
CA ASN A 128 1.59 20.28 -6.99
C ASN A 128 2.98 19.62 -7.23
N TYR A 129 3.22 19.02 -8.40
CA TYR A 129 4.51 18.38 -8.73
C TYR A 129 4.87 18.66 -10.19
N GLU A 130 6.17 18.71 -10.51
CA GLU A 130 6.68 18.97 -11.86
C GLU A 130 6.13 17.98 -12.90
N THR A 131 5.49 18.53 -13.93
CA THR A 131 4.63 17.79 -14.86
C THR A 131 5.27 17.55 -16.23
N PHE A 132 5.06 16.37 -16.83
CA PHE A 132 5.43 16.09 -18.23
C PHE A 132 4.21 16.13 -19.16
N LEU A 133 4.38 16.75 -20.34
CA LEU A 133 3.40 16.74 -21.42
C LEU A 133 3.10 15.31 -21.89
N ASN A 134 1.81 15.01 -22.04
CA ASN A 134 1.31 13.70 -22.43
C ASN A 134 1.79 13.30 -23.84
N LYS A 135 2.76 12.37 -23.93
CA LYS A 135 3.33 11.89 -25.21
C LYS A 135 2.35 11.08 -26.09
N HIS A 136 1.20 10.68 -25.57
CA HIS A 136 0.22 9.85 -26.29
C HIS A 136 -1.03 10.62 -26.72
N ASN A 137 -1.05 11.95 -26.59
CA ASN A 137 -2.17 12.77 -27.02
C ASN A 137 -1.67 13.98 -27.82
N GLU A 138 -1.82 13.92 -29.15
CA GLU A 138 -1.41 14.98 -30.08
C GLU A 138 -2.17 16.30 -29.88
N LYS A 139 -3.26 16.30 -29.09
CA LYS A 139 -4.06 17.49 -28.74
C LYS A 139 -3.81 17.99 -27.31
N ALA A 140 -2.81 17.46 -26.61
CA ALA A 140 -2.46 17.94 -25.28
C ALA A 140 -1.82 19.34 -25.36
N THR A 141 -2.47 20.31 -24.74
CA THR A 141 -1.92 21.65 -24.45
C THR A 141 -1.83 21.84 -22.93
N GLU A 142 -1.01 22.77 -22.45
CA GLU A 142 -0.92 23.12 -21.01
C GLU A 142 -2.30 23.43 -20.39
N ALA A 143 -3.24 23.91 -21.19
CA ALA A 143 -4.56 24.37 -20.76
C ALA A 143 -5.68 23.32 -20.84
N VAL A 144 -5.54 22.23 -21.63
CA VAL A 144 -6.72 21.42 -22.03
C VAL A 144 -6.68 19.94 -21.64
N ASN A 145 -5.52 19.32 -21.37
CA ASN A 145 -5.48 17.92 -20.96
C ASN A 145 -4.23 17.64 -20.13
N GLY A 146 -4.27 18.10 -18.87
CA GLY A 146 -3.14 18.02 -17.94
C GLY A 146 -2.54 16.63 -17.87
N TYR A 147 -1.32 16.52 -18.41
CA TYR A 147 -0.18 15.72 -17.95
C TYR A 147 -0.40 14.20 -17.71
N SER A 148 0.37 13.34 -18.39
CA SER A 148 0.49 11.92 -18.04
C SER A 148 1.89 11.67 -17.46
N ASN A 149 2.01 10.78 -16.46
CA ASN A 149 3.26 10.27 -15.87
C ASN A 149 3.82 10.99 -14.61
N SER A 150 2.97 11.29 -13.62
CA SER A 150 3.41 11.80 -12.30
C SER A 150 4.41 10.86 -11.62
N TYR A 151 5.52 11.42 -11.11
CA TYR A 151 6.55 10.70 -10.36
C TYR A 151 5.97 9.97 -9.14
N GLY A 152 5.19 10.66 -8.30
CA GLY A 152 4.56 10.06 -7.13
C GLY A 152 3.61 8.90 -7.49
N TRP A 153 2.84 9.06 -8.57
CA TRP A 153 1.97 8.00 -9.08
C TRP A 153 2.77 6.78 -9.55
N ASN A 154 3.91 6.99 -10.21
CA ASN A 154 4.77 5.90 -10.65
C ASN A 154 5.39 5.15 -9.48
N VAL A 155 5.94 5.86 -8.49
CA VAL A 155 6.53 5.24 -7.30
C VAL A 155 5.51 4.38 -6.55
N LEU A 156 4.32 4.92 -6.27
CA LEU A 156 3.30 4.14 -5.56
C LEU A 156 2.78 2.95 -6.39
N ARG A 157 2.73 3.08 -7.72
CA ARG A 157 2.37 1.96 -8.60
C ARG A 157 3.45 0.87 -8.59
N SER A 158 4.73 1.25 -8.55
CA SER A 158 5.85 0.30 -8.42
C SER A 158 5.79 -0.44 -7.09
N VAL A 159 5.57 0.25 -5.97
CA VAL A 159 5.36 -0.40 -4.65
C VAL A 159 4.23 -1.41 -4.70
N ARG A 160 3.08 -1.04 -5.28
CA ARG A 160 1.96 -1.97 -5.47
C ARG A 160 2.39 -3.19 -6.29
N GLN A 161 3.04 -2.97 -7.43
CA GLN A 161 3.41 -4.04 -8.36
C GLN A 161 4.40 -5.02 -7.71
N ASP A 162 5.43 -4.48 -7.04
CA ASP A 162 6.44 -5.28 -6.36
C ASP A 162 5.85 -6.05 -5.19
N ALA A 163 4.98 -5.41 -4.39
CA ALA A 163 4.31 -6.09 -3.27
C ALA A 163 3.48 -7.28 -3.77
N LEU A 164 2.70 -7.10 -4.84
CA LEU A 164 1.89 -8.18 -5.43
C LEU A 164 2.76 -9.28 -6.04
N SER A 165 3.81 -8.91 -6.76
CA SER A 165 4.72 -9.87 -7.39
C SER A 165 5.46 -10.70 -6.35
N ASN A 166 5.99 -10.05 -5.31
CA ASN A 166 6.72 -10.72 -4.23
C ASN A 166 5.79 -11.67 -3.45
N VAL A 167 4.61 -11.20 -3.06
CA VAL A 167 3.63 -12.04 -2.34
C VAL A 167 3.20 -13.21 -3.20
N LYS A 168 2.90 -12.99 -4.49
CA LYS A 168 2.55 -14.08 -5.40
C LYS A 168 3.67 -15.11 -5.50
N ALA A 169 4.93 -14.68 -5.64
CA ALA A 169 6.07 -15.59 -5.69
C ALA A 169 6.18 -16.45 -4.42
N VAL A 170 6.00 -15.85 -3.24
CA VAL A 170 5.99 -16.59 -1.96
C VAL A 170 4.85 -17.61 -1.92
N LEU A 171 3.63 -17.22 -2.32
CA LEU A 171 2.47 -18.10 -2.33
C LEU A 171 2.61 -19.24 -3.34
N ASP A 172 3.15 -18.97 -4.54
CA ASP A 172 3.39 -19.99 -5.55
C ASP A 172 4.46 -20.99 -5.09
N GLN A 173 5.46 -20.54 -4.34
CA GLN A 173 6.54 -21.40 -3.83
C GLN A 173 6.11 -22.25 -2.63
N GLN A 174 5.33 -21.68 -1.70
CA GLN A 174 5.06 -22.29 -0.39
C GLN A 174 3.62 -22.82 -0.24
N GLY A 175 2.70 -22.42 -1.12
CA GLY A 175 1.30 -22.84 -1.08
C GLY A 175 0.65 -22.54 0.27
N GLU A 176 0.02 -23.55 0.87
CA GLU A 176 -0.63 -23.44 2.19
C GLU A 176 0.33 -23.59 3.38
N THR A 177 1.61 -23.88 3.12
CA THR A 177 2.64 -23.94 4.16
C THR A 177 3.31 -22.58 4.38
N VAL A 178 2.84 -21.55 3.68
CA VAL A 178 3.31 -20.18 3.81
C VAL A 178 3.15 -19.68 5.23
N ARG A 179 4.18 -19.00 5.73
CA ARG A 179 4.11 -18.31 7.03
C ARG A 179 3.82 -16.84 6.83
N GLY A 180 3.14 -16.26 7.81
CA GLY A 180 2.78 -14.85 7.84
C GLY A 180 4.01 -13.95 7.78
N GLU A 181 5.13 -14.39 8.35
CA GLU A 181 6.41 -13.67 8.27
C GLU A 181 6.97 -13.59 6.84
N ASP A 182 6.76 -14.63 6.02
CA ASP A 182 7.25 -14.66 4.63
C ASP A 182 6.46 -13.65 3.77
N ILE A 183 5.15 -13.55 4.01
CA ILE A 183 4.26 -12.54 3.40
C ILE A 183 4.62 -11.14 3.88
N ALA A 184 4.85 -10.97 5.18
CA ALA A 184 5.20 -9.68 5.74
C ALA A 184 6.51 -9.18 5.14
N LYS A 185 7.53 -10.03 5.07
CA LYS A 185 8.81 -9.74 4.43
C LYS A 185 8.66 -9.37 2.96
N ALA A 186 7.82 -10.08 2.21
CA ALA A 186 7.58 -9.80 0.79
C ALA A 186 7.00 -8.39 0.54
N ILE A 187 6.04 -7.97 1.37
CA ILE A 187 5.41 -6.65 1.28
C ILE A 187 6.36 -5.55 1.77
N LEU A 188 7.05 -5.76 2.89
CA LEU A 188 7.98 -4.78 3.45
C LEU A 188 9.20 -4.57 2.55
N ALA A 189 9.68 -5.62 1.88
CA ALA A 189 10.74 -5.50 0.88
C ALA A 189 10.33 -4.60 -0.30
N ALA A 190 9.08 -4.70 -0.77
CA ALA A 190 8.58 -3.81 -1.82
C ALA A 190 8.59 -2.33 -1.36
N ALA A 191 8.16 -2.07 -0.12
CA ALA A 191 8.19 -0.73 0.45
C ALA A 191 9.62 -0.17 0.57
N SER A 192 10.52 -0.96 1.16
CA SER A 192 11.92 -0.59 1.40
C SER A 192 12.67 -0.32 0.10
N ASN A 193 12.63 -1.28 -0.83
CA ASN A 193 13.38 -1.19 -2.09
C ASN A 193 12.94 0.02 -2.94
N ASN A 194 11.64 0.34 -2.95
CA ASN A 194 11.15 1.51 -3.66
C ASN A 194 11.59 2.80 -2.94
N ALA A 195 11.54 2.84 -1.61
CA ALA A 195 11.91 4.01 -0.83
C ALA A 195 13.40 4.39 -0.92
N GLU A 196 14.29 3.42 -1.09
CA GLU A 196 15.73 3.66 -1.30
C GLU A 196 16.03 4.55 -2.51
N THR A 197 15.15 4.53 -3.52
CA THR A 197 15.30 5.31 -4.76
C THR A 197 14.53 6.63 -4.76
N VAL A 198 13.83 6.91 -3.66
CA VAL A 198 12.98 8.09 -3.52
C VAL A 198 13.70 9.13 -2.69
N ASN A 199 13.92 10.32 -3.23
CA ASN A 199 14.57 11.43 -2.52
C ASN A 199 13.59 12.34 -1.77
N ASN A 200 12.29 12.18 -2.01
CA ASN A 200 11.24 13.00 -1.40
C ASN A 200 10.68 12.34 -0.12
N GLU A 201 10.83 13.03 1.03
CA GLU A 201 10.33 12.57 2.34
C GLU A 201 8.81 12.33 2.37
N GLU A 202 8.04 13.21 1.76
CA GLU A 202 6.58 13.10 1.67
C GLU A 202 6.17 11.85 0.86
N LEU A 203 6.91 11.53 -0.20
CA LEU A 203 6.65 10.34 -0.99
C LEU A 203 7.03 9.06 -0.23
N ARG A 204 8.12 9.07 0.55
CA ARG A 204 8.44 7.96 1.49
C ARG A 204 7.35 7.78 2.56
N TYR A 205 6.75 8.88 3.02
CA TYR A 205 5.55 8.82 3.85
C TYR A 205 4.36 8.18 3.11
N TYR A 206 4.13 8.53 1.85
CA TYR A 206 3.05 7.91 1.06
C TYR A 206 3.28 6.43 0.74
N ILE A 207 4.53 5.97 0.61
CA ILE A 207 4.85 4.53 0.54
C ILE A 207 4.39 3.82 1.81
N ASN A 208 4.72 4.39 2.98
CA ASN A 208 4.26 3.86 4.27
C ASN A 208 2.74 3.82 4.36
N GLU A 209 2.09 4.94 4.07
CA GLU A 209 0.63 5.06 4.13
C GLU A 209 -0.09 4.14 3.15
N LEU A 210 0.50 3.88 1.99
CA LEU A 210 -0.01 2.89 1.04
C LEU A 210 -0.02 1.51 1.67
N VAL A 211 1.14 1.05 2.15
CA VAL A 211 1.30 -0.31 2.68
C VAL A 211 0.53 -0.50 3.98
N TRP A 212 0.63 0.44 4.92
CA TRP A 212 -0.07 0.41 6.20
C TRP A 212 -1.58 0.35 6.00
N TYR A 213 -2.15 1.27 5.21
CA TYR A 213 -3.60 1.32 5.00
C TYR A 213 -4.10 0.03 4.36
N THR A 214 -3.43 -0.43 3.31
CA THR A 214 -3.78 -1.66 2.62
C THR A 214 -3.75 -2.85 3.58
N ALA A 215 -2.70 -2.99 4.39
CA ALA A 215 -2.60 -4.08 5.34
C ALA A 215 -3.76 -4.08 6.34
N LYS A 216 -4.08 -2.91 6.92
CA LYS A 216 -5.21 -2.75 7.85
C LYS A 216 -6.56 -3.07 7.19
N GLN A 217 -6.79 -2.63 5.95
CA GLN A 217 -8.05 -2.94 5.25
C GLN A 217 -8.16 -4.42 4.92
N THR A 218 -7.10 -5.05 4.41
CA THR A 218 -7.12 -6.49 4.09
C THR A 218 -7.34 -7.33 5.35
N VAL A 219 -6.67 -7.00 6.47
CA VAL A 219 -6.91 -7.63 7.79
C VAL A 219 -8.38 -7.53 8.20
N LYS A 220 -8.98 -6.35 8.08
CA LYS A 220 -10.38 -6.10 8.45
C LYS A 220 -11.35 -6.93 7.61
N GLU A 221 -11.13 -6.98 6.30
CA GLU A 221 -12.00 -7.68 5.36
C GLU A 221 -11.90 -9.20 5.51
N THR A 222 -10.67 -9.73 5.61
CA THR A 222 -10.46 -11.17 5.82
C THR A 222 -11.01 -11.62 7.17
N ASN A 223 -10.81 -10.86 8.25
CA ASN A 223 -11.42 -11.18 9.55
C ASN A 223 -12.94 -11.16 9.49
N LYS A 224 -13.54 -10.22 8.75
CA LYS A 224 -14.99 -10.19 8.54
C LYS A 224 -15.45 -11.48 7.85
N GLN A 225 -14.79 -11.89 6.76
CA GLN A 225 -15.09 -13.15 6.07
C GLN A 225 -14.99 -14.36 7.00
N LEU A 226 -13.88 -14.50 7.74
CA LEU A 226 -13.68 -15.59 8.69
C LEU A 226 -14.77 -15.60 9.78
N SER A 227 -15.16 -14.44 10.29
CA SER A 227 -16.24 -14.33 11.28
C SER A 227 -17.60 -14.82 10.75
N HIS A 228 -17.84 -14.70 9.44
CA HIS A 228 -19.06 -15.20 8.81
C HIS A 228 -19.01 -16.71 8.55
N VAL A 229 -17.82 -17.28 8.39
CA VAL A 229 -17.60 -18.73 8.20
C VAL A 229 -17.69 -19.50 9.53
N LEU A 230 -17.22 -18.88 10.61
CA LEU A 230 -17.16 -19.48 11.95
C LEU A 230 -18.47 -19.34 12.77
N LYS A 231 -19.45 -18.59 12.28
CA LYS A 231 -20.80 -18.50 12.85
C LYS A 231 -21.71 -19.59 12.30
#